data_AF-A0A7X0UDJ8-F1
#
_entry.id   AF-A0A7X0UDJ8-F1
#
_cell.length_a   1.000
_cell.length_b   1.000
_cell.length_c   1.000
_cell.angle_alpha   90.00
_cell.angle_beta   90.00
_cell.angle_gamma   90.00
#
_symmetry.space_group_name_H-M   'P 1'
#
loop_
_entity.id
_entity.type
_entity.pdbx_description
1 polymer ?
#
loop_
_entity_poly.entity_id
_entity_poly.type
_entity_poly.pdbx_seq_one_letter_code
_entity_poly.pdbx_strand_id
1 'polypeptide(L)'
;MTTPCPHCGATTIAFTPSDADFGAVVRALANGSKTLAAGEYKWFAQCTDAEATAWVAHLLHCAHAWPQAEADEAVLAQVEAAFAGVGKPAHFTNRSHCDECRTHDDTLRARTRATLRRSDLGNAGWDPITFSSADGIGYFFPNLARFALLPDVWPDHSWYADQLLSHLAWDGADNRFLAWCTPVQRSAVHALLAHIAATRGDVAVHHACEDALQAALTVWQAPSGQPPQPGAHGAPPPTTA
;
A
#
# COMPACT_ATOMS: atom_id res chain seq x y z
N MET A 1 22.03 16.01 15.83
CA MET A 1 22.11 14.64 16.40
C MET A 1 21.29 13.73 15.50
N THR A 2 21.80 12.56 15.15
CA THR A 2 21.04 11.56 14.38
C THR A 2 20.34 10.58 15.31
N THR A 3 19.16 10.11 14.90
CA THR A 3 18.34 9.16 15.66
C THR A 3 17.87 8.05 14.70
N PRO A 4 17.92 6.77 15.10
CA PRO A 4 17.35 5.70 14.31
C PRO A 4 15.81 5.78 14.31
N CYS A 5 15.19 5.59 13.15
CA CYS A 5 13.76 5.41 13.02
C CYS A 5 13.33 4.12 13.74
N PRO A 6 12.35 4.15 14.65
CA PRO A 6 11.92 2.94 15.38
C PRO A 6 11.26 1.89 14.49
N HIS A 7 10.76 2.28 13.30
CA HIS A 7 10.05 1.38 12.39
C HIS A 7 10.96 0.70 11.36
N CYS A 8 11.96 1.41 10.84
CA CYS A 8 12.83 0.88 9.77
C CYS A 8 14.32 0.85 10.10
N GLY A 9 14.73 1.40 11.25
CA GLY A 9 16.13 1.46 11.68
C GLY A 9 17.00 2.47 10.93
N ALA A 10 16.47 3.15 9.91
CA ALA A 10 17.21 4.18 9.19
C ALA A 10 17.62 5.32 10.13
N THR A 11 18.88 5.71 10.09
CA THR A 11 19.41 6.78 10.95
C THR A 11 19.34 8.10 10.21
N THR A 12 18.53 9.04 10.71
CA THR A 12 18.37 10.38 10.11
C THR A 12 18.59 11.47 11.15
N ILE A 13 18.80 12.70 10.70
CA ILE A 13 18.86 13.84 11.63
C ILE A 13 17.51 14.01 12.36
N ALA A 14 17.56 14.36 13.63
CA ALA A 14 16.37 14.70 14.41
C ALA A 14 15.94 16.13 14.04
N PHE A 15 15.05 16.26 13.06
CA PHE A 15 14.47 17.52 12.62
C PHE A 15 13.01 17.32 12.23
N THR A 16 12.14 18.17 12.76
CA THR A 16 10.72 18.21 12.42
C THR A 16 10.48 19.43 11.52
N PRO A 17 10.35 19.25 10.19
CA PRO A 17 10.06 20.36 9.28
C PRO A 17 8.70 20.99 9.61
N SER A 18 8.55 22.29 9.36
CA SER A 18 7.21 22.89 9.32
C SER A 18 6.43 22.39 8.10
N ASP A 19 5.11 22.57 8.08
CA ASP A 19 4.28 22.17 6.93
C ASP A 19 4.73 22.85 5.63
N ALA A 20 5.19 24.11 5.71
CA ALA A 20 5.69 24.84 4.55
C ALA A 20 7.00 24.25 4.01
N ASP A 21 7.93 23.92 4.91
CA ASP A 21 9.22 23.31 4.56
C ASP A 21 9.00 21.93 3.94
N PHE A 22 8.14 21.12 4.57
CA PHE A 22 7.81 19.79 4.10
C PHE A 22 7.11 19.84 2.75
N GLY A 23 6.20 20.79 2.54
CA GLY A 23 5.55 21.01 1.25
C GLY A 23 6.52 21.30 0.10
N ALA A 24 7.64 21.99 0.36
CA ALA A 24 8.68 22.21 -0.65
C ALA A 24 9.40 20.91 -1.05
N VAL A 25 9.76 20.08 -0.06
CA VAL A 25 10.33 18.75 -0.28
C VAL A 25 9.37 17.88 -1.12
N VAL A 26 8.09 17.83 -0.76
CA VAL A 26 7.09 17.02 -1.47
C VAL A 26 6.94 17.46 -2.93
N ARG A 27 6.87 18.77 -3.20
CA ARG A 27 6.83 19.29 -4.57
C ARG A 27 8.08 18.90 -5.37
N ALA A 28 9.26 18.95 -4.76
CA ALA A 28 10.50 18.56 -5.42
C ALA A 28 10.51 17.05 -5.76
N LEU A 29 10.01 16.21 -4.86
CA LEU A 29 9.89 14.77 -5.11
C LEU A 29 8.84 14.43 -6.18
N ALA A 30 7.68 15.10 -6.16
CA ALA A 30 6.64 14.95 -7.19
C ALA A 30 7.14 15.32 -8.59
N ASN A 31 8.03 16.32 -8.69
CA ASN A 31 8.74 16.67 -9.93
C ASN A 31 9.89 15.70 -10.28
N GLY A 32 10.02 14.59 -9.55
CA GLY A 32 11.01 13.55 -9.77
C GLY A 32 12.44 13.87 -9.33
N SER A 33 12.66 14.97 -8.58
CA SER A 33 13.99 15.43 -8.22
C SER A 33 14.34 15.16 -6.75
N LYS A 34 14.92 13.98 -6.50
CA LYS A 34 15.47 13.63 -5.17
C LYS A 34 16.59 14.59 -4.74
N THR A 35 17.39 15.05 -5.69
CA THR A 35 18.47 16.02 -5.44
C THR A 35 17.92 17.38 -5.03
N LEU A 36 16.86 17.86 -5.69
CA LEU A 36 16.20 19.11 -5.28
C LEU A 36 15.55 18.94 -3.91
N ALA A 37 14.83 17.84 -3.66
CA ALA A 37 14.23 17.55 -2.36
C ALA A 37 15.28 17.52 -1.23
N ALA A 38 16.44 16.92 -1.47
CA ALA A 38 17.55 16.93 -0.52
C ALA A 38 18.13 18.34 -0.34
N GLY A 39 18.23 19.14 -1.41
CA GLY A 39 18.66 20.54 -1.35
C GLY A 39 17.72 21.43 -0.54
N GLU A 40 16.40 21.30 -0.76
CA GLU A 40 15.36 21.98 0.02
C GLU A 40 15.49 21.60 1.50
N TYR A 41 15.51 20.30 1.81
CA TYR A 41 15.65 19.82 3.19
C TYR A 41 16.96 20.30 3.84
N LYS A 42 18.08 20.25 3.12
CA LYS A 42 19.38 20.75 3.58
C LYS A 42 19.30 22.22 3.97
N TRP A 43 18.65 23.03 3.15
CA TRP A 43 18.47 24.45 3.42
C TRP A 43 17.69 24.70 4.71
N PHE A 44 16.59 23.98 4.95
CA PHE A 44 15.78 24.17 6.16
C PHE A 44 16.44 23.60 7.41
N ALA A 45 17.00 22.38 7.32
CA ALA A 45 17.58 21.67 8.45
C ALA A 45 19.05 22.06 8.74
N GLN A 46 19.68 22.87 7.88
CA GLN A 46 21.08 23.30 7.98
C GLN A 46 22.05 22.13 8.20
N CYS A 47 21.87 21.06 7.42
CA CYS A 47 22.63 19.82 7.55
C CYS A 47 23.61 19.58 6.38
N THR A 48 24.31 18.46 6.40
CA THR A 48 25.20 18.05 5.30
C THR A 48 24.43 17.42 4.13
N ASP A 49 25.04 17.36 2.95
CA ASP A 49 24.43 16.69 1.78
C ASP A 49 24.16 15.20 2.02
N ALA A 50 25.04 14.54 2.77
CA ALA A 50 24.90 13.14 3.14
C ALA A 50 23.69 12.93 4.07
N GLU A 51 23.49 13.80 5.05
CA GLU A 51 22.35 13.76 5.97
C GLU A 51 21.02 14.03 5.25
N ALA A 52 20.99 15.04 4.38
CA ALA A 52 19.78 15.35 3.60
C ALA A 52 19.41 14.22 2.64
N THR A 53 20.40 13.64 1.96
CA THR A 53 20.19 12.48 1.07
C THR A 53 19.67 11.27 1.85
N ALA A 54 20.24 11.00 3.03
CA ALA A 54 19.79 9.92 3.91
C ALA A 54 18.35 10.15 4.40
N TRP A 55 17.98 11.39 4.73
CA TRP A 55 16.62 11.72 5.15
C TRP A 55 15.61 11.57 4.01
N VAL A 56 15.89 12.05 2.80
CA VAL A 56 15.02 11.85 1.63
C VAL A 56 14.90 10.36 1.30
N ALA A 57 15.99 9.61 1.39
CA ALA A 57 15.95 8.17 1.23
C ALA A 57 15.04 7.52 2.28
N HIS A 58 15.16 7.91 3.56
CA HIS A 58 14.28 7.42 4.61
C HIS A 58 12.81 7.74 4.32
N LEU A 59 12.49 8.97 3.92
CA LEU A 59 11.14 9.41 3.59
C LEU A 59 10.49 8.56 2.48
N LEU A 60 11.25 8.23 1.43
CA LEU A 60 10.76 7.42 0.31
C LEU A 60 10.60 5.93 0.64
N HIS A 61 11.20 5.43 1.74
CA HIS A 61 11.16 4.01 2.10
C HIS A 61 10.29 3.71 3.35
N CYS A 62 10.04 4.72 4.19
CA CYS A 62 9.35 4.58 5.46
C CYS A 62 8.04 5.39 5.47
N ALA A 63 6.90 4.70 5.52
CA ALA A 63 5.60 5.36 5.64
C ALA A 63 5.48 6.19 6.93
N HIS A 64 6.16 5.77 7.99
CA HIS A 64 6.17 6.47 9.27
C HIS A 64 7.04 7.74 9.29
N ALA A 65 7.76 8.04 8.20
CA ALA A 65 8.54 9.27 8.08
C ALA A 65 7.71 10.47 7.62
N TRP A 66 6.44 10.25 7.23
CA TRP A 66 5.56 11.28 6.71
C TRP A 66 4.75 11.95 7.84
N PRO A 67 4.44 13.26 7.77
CA PRO A 67 3.66 13.96 8.80
C PRO A 67 2.29 13.32 9.10
N GLN A 68 1.66 12.70 8.10
CA GLN A 68 0.39 12.00 8.24
C GLN A 68 0.50 10.60 8.87
N ALA A 69 1.72 10.16 9.19
CA ALA A 69 1.98 8.81 9.67
C ALA A 69 1.18 8.42 10.91
N GLU A 70 0.98 9.34 11.86
CA GLU A 70 0.21 9.06 13.08
C GLU A 70 -1.27 8.76 12.75
N ALA A 71 -1.86 9.52 11.83
CA ALA A 71 -3.22 9.28 11.38
C ALA A 71 -3.34 7.96 10.58
N ASP A 72 -2.31 7.62 9.81
CA ASP A 72 -2.25 6.37 9.05
C ASP A 72 -1.99 5.14 9.94
N GLU A 73 -1.31 5.30 11.08
CA GLU A 73 -0.87 4.19 11.94
C GLU A 73 -2.05 3.37 12.47
N ALA A 74 -3.12 4.03 12.90
CA ALA A 74 -4.30 3.36 13.42
C ALA A 74 -4.95 2.44 12.37
N VAL A 75 -5.10 2.91 11.12
CA VAL A 75 -5.72 2.12 10.06
C VAL A 75 -4.78 1.03 9.54
N LEU A 76 -3.47 1.29 9.47
CA LEU A 76 -2.47 0.28 9.10
C LEU A 76 -2.36 -0.83 10.15
N ALA A 77 -2.44 -0.50 11.44
CA ALA A 77 -2.46 -1.49 12.52
C ALA A 77 -3.70 -2.39 12.44
N GLN A 78 -4.87 -1.82 12.11
CA GLN A 78 -6.09 -2.59 11.89
C GLN A 78 -5.94 -3.55 10.69
N VAL A 79 -5.36 -3.08 9.59
CA VAL A 79 -5.08 -3.92 8.41
C VAL A 79 -4.07 -5.03 8.76
N GLU A 80 -2.96 -4.72 9.42
CA GLU A 80 -1.96 -5.73 9.79
C GLU A 80 -2.58 -6.81 10.68
N ALA A 81 -3.35 -6.41 11.71
CA ALA A 81 -4.03 -7.34 12.60
C ALA A 81 -5.02 -8.25 11.86
N ALA A 82 -5.81 -7.69 10.93
CA ALA A 82 -6.81 -8.46 10.17
C ALA A 82 -6.18 -9.47 9.19
N PHE A 83 -4.96 -9.22 8.71
CA PHE A 83 -4.27 -10.06 7.74
C PHE A 83 -3.06 -10.82 8.31
N ALA A 84 -2.78 -10.70 9.62
CA ALA A 84 -1.62 -11.30 10.28
C ALA A 84 -1.53 -12.82 10.07
N GLY A 85 -2.66 -13.52 10.07
CA GLY A 85 -2.74 -14.98 9.92
C GLY A 85 -2.64 -15.51 8.48
N VAL A 86 -2.58 -14.64 7.47
CA VAL A 86 -2.56 -15.07 6.07
C VAL A 86 -1.16 -15.55 5.70
N GLY A 87 -1.01 -16.85 5.41
CA GLY A 87 0.25 -17.46 5.00
C GLY A 87 0.66 -17.06 3.58
N LYS A 88 1.96 -17.14 3.28
CA LYS A 88 2.48 -16.94 1.93
C LYS A 88 2.04 -18.09 1.02
N PRO A 89 1.33 -17.86 -0.09
CA PRO A 89 0.96 -18.94 -0.99
C PRO A 89 2.19 -19.47 -1.74
N ALA A 90 2.14 -20.73 -2.16
CA ALA A 90 3.20 -21.33 -2.98
C ALA A 90 3.37 -20.62 -4.32
N HIS A 91 2.24 -20.18 -4.89
CA HIS A 91 2.12 -19.41 -6.12
C HIS A 91 1.08 -18.31 -5.96
N PHE A 92 1.40 -17.13 -6.50
CA PHE A 92 0.53 -15.96 -6.52
C PHE A 92 -0.36 -15.95 -7.75
N THR A 93 0.09 -16.46 -8.90
CA THR A 93 -0.73 -16.43 -10.14
C THR A 93 -0.95 -17.83 -10.72
N ASN A 94 -1.79 -17.95 -11.75
CA ASN A 94 -1.79 -19.13 -12.62
C ASN A 94 -0.55 -19.10 -13.54
N ARG A 95 0.60 -19.51 -13.02
CA ARG A 95 1.90 -19.47 -13.73
C ARG A 95 1.96 -20.29 -15.02
N SER A 96 1.03 -21.22 -15.23
CA SER A 96 0.92 -22.02 -16.46
C SER A 96 0.09 -21.38 -17.57
N HIS A 97 -0.56 -20.24 -17.29
CA HIS A 97 -1.41 -19.57 -18.27
C HIS A 97 -0.61 -18.92 -19.41
N CYS A 98 0.39 -18.11 -19.06
CA CYS A 98 1.27 -17.44 -20.02
C CYS A 98 2.59 -17.00 -19.36
N ASP A 99 3.53 -16.50 -20.16
CA ASP A 99 4.84 -16.04 -19.70
C ASP A 99 4.76 -14.83 -18.76
N GLU A 100 3.79 -13.96 -18.96
CA GLU A 100 3.54 -12.81 -18.09
C GLU A 100 3.10 -13.26 -16.70
N CYS A 101 2.11 -14.16 -16.59
CA CYS A 101 1.67 -14.71 -15.31
C CYS A 101 2.82 -15.39 -14.56
N ARG A 102 3.69 -16.13 -15.27
CA ARG A 102 4.89 -16.74 -14.67
C ARG A 102 5.86 -15.69 -14.13
N THR A 103 6.09 -14.61 -14.88
CA THR A 103 6.99 -13.51 -14.46
C THR A 103 6.44 -12.78 -13.24
N HIS A 104 5.13 -12.50 -13.21
CA HIS A 104 4.45 -11.91 -12.05
C HIS A 104 4.53 -12.83 -10.81
N ASP A 105 4.32 -14.14 -11.00
CA ASP A 105 4.46 -15.14 -9.94
C ASP A 105 5.88 -15.16 -9.36
N ASP A 106 6.90 -15.25 -10.22
CA ASP A 106 8.29 -15.29 -9.79
C ASP A 106 8.70 -13.99 -9.06
N THR A 107 8.22 -12.83 -9.53
CA THR A 107 8.42 -11.53 -8.88
C THR A 107 7.86 -11.52 -7.46
N LEU A 108 6.59 -11.90 -7.28
CA LEU A 108 5.94 -11.91 -5.97
C LEU A 108 6.51 -13.00 -5.04
N ARG A 109 6.86 -14.18 -5.57
CA ARG A 109 7.48 -15.26 -4.81
C ARG A 109 8.88 -14.92 -4.30
N ALA A 110 9.63 -14.06 -5.00
CA ALA A 110 10.92 -13.58 -4.55
C ALA A 110 10.83 -12.60 -3.35
N ARG A 111 9.62 -12.17 -2.97
CA ARG A 111 9.39 -11.19 -1.90
C ARG A 111 8.71 -11.78 -0.67
N THR A 112 8.92 -11.15 0.48
CA THR A 112 8.17 -11.34 1.72
C THR A 112 7.49 -10.02 2.08
N ARG A 113 6.61 -10.00 3.08
CA ARG A 113 6.05 -8.76 3.62
C ARG A 113 7.12 -7.74 4.00
N ALA A 114 8.28 -8.19 4.49
CA ALA A 114 9.37 -7.30 4.87
C ALA A 114 10.19 -6.77 3.68
N THR A 115 10.18 -7.47 2.54
CA THR A 115 11.08 -7.16 1.41
C THR A 115 10.35 -6.64 0.17
N LEU A 116 9.02 -6.69 0.11
CA LEU A 116 8.26 -6.14 -1.00
C LEU A 116 8.46 -4.61 -1.07
N ARG A 117 8.77 -4.11 -2.26
CA ARG A 117 9.00 -2.69 -2.54
C ARG A 117 7.94 -2.17 -3.52
N ARG A 118 7.67 -0.86 -3.48
CA ARG A 118 6.76 -0.21 -4.43
C ARG A 118 7.14 -0.46 -5.89
N SER A 119 8.44 -0.47 -6.19
CA SER A 119 8.97 -0.72 -7.54
C SER A 119 8.71 -2.15 -8.04
N ASP A 120 8.48 -3.12 -7.14
CA ASP A 120 8.15 -4.50 -7.54
C ASP A 120 6.73 -4.60 -8.14
N LEU A 121 5.88 -3.60 -7.87
CA LEU A 121 4.48 -3.56 -8.31
C LEU A 121 4.27 -2.77 -9.62
N GLY A 122 5.36 -2.27 -10.21
CA GLY A 122 5.35 -1.60 -11.51
C GLY A 122 4.33 -0.45 -11.61
N ASN A 123 3.63 -0.40 -12.74
CA ASN A 123 2.57 0.55 -13.04
C ASN A 123 1.31 -0.22 -13.48
N ALA A 124 0.20 0.47 -13.77
CA ALA A 124 -1.05 -0.19 -14.17
C ALA A 124 -0.91 -1.13 -15.39
N GLY A 125 0.03 -0.87 -16.31
CA GLY A 125 0.31 -1.73 -17.45
C GLY A 125 1.20 -2.95 -17.15
N TRP A 126 1.82 -2.99 -15.96
CA TRP A 126 2.62 -4.11 -15.47
C TRP A 126 2.51 -4.21 -13.95
N ASP A 127 1.33 -4.62 -13.46
CA ASP A 127 1.10 -4.82 -12.02
C ASP A 127 0.91 -6.33 -11.73
N PRO A 128 1.83 -6.98 -11.00
CA PRO A 128 1.72 -8.40 -10.68
C PRO A 128 0.50 -8.74 -9.80
N ILE A 129 -0.08 -7.77 -9.09
CA ILE A 129 -1.26 -7.98 -8.25
C ILE A 129 -2.52 -8.24 -9.09
N THR A 130 -2.61 -7.66 -10.30
CA THR A 130 -3.75 -7.84 -11.23
C THR A 130 -4.11 -9.31 -11.43
N PHE A 131 -3.09 -10.16 -11.60
CA PHE A 131 -3.26 -11.60 -11.84
C PHE A 131 -3.07 -12.47 -10.59
N SER A 132 -2.88 -11.85 -9.42
CA SER A 132 -2.68 -12.58 -8.16
C SER A 132 -3.97 -13.24 -7.69
N SER A 133 -3.88 -14.44 -7.13
CA SER A 133 -4.95 -15.09 -6.38
C SER A 133 -5.36 -14.24 -5.18
N ALA A 134 -6.57 -14.48 -4.66
CA ALA A 134 -7.04 -13.81 -3.46
C ALA A 134 -6.12 -14.06 -2.25
N ASP A 135 -5.56 -15.27 -2.10
CA ASP A 135 -4.55 -15.56 -1.08
C ASP A 135 -3.28 -14.72 -1.25
N GLY A 136 -2.82 -14.52 -2.48
CA GLY A 136 -1.66 -13.69 -2.77
C GLY A 136 -1.88 -12.21 -2.48
N ILE A 137 -3.07 -11.69 -2.84
CA ILE A 137 -3.50 -10.34 -2.49
C ILE A 137 -3.57 -10.23 -0.96
N GLY A 138 -4.22 -11.16 -0.27
CA GLY A 138 -4.34 -11.17 1.19
C GLY A 138 -3.00 -11.27 1.90
N TYR A 139 -2.04 -12.04 1.38
CA TYR A 139 -0.70 -12.12 1.95
C TYR A 139 0.02 -10.78 1.93
N PHE A 140 -0.07 -10.03 0.84
CA PHE A 140 0.59 -8.74 0.69
C PHE A 140 -0.29 -7.53 1.05
N PHE A 141 -1.57 -7.72 1.38
CA PHE A 141 -2.50 -6.61 1.56
C PHE A 141 -2.01 -5.54 2.54
N PRO A 142 -1.38 -5.87 3.70
CA PRO A 142 -0.79 -4.84 4.56
C PRO A 142 0.28 -3.97 3.88
N ASN A 143 1.10 -4.57 3.01
CA ASN A 143 2.06 -3.82 2.20
C ASN A 143 1.37 -2.93 1.16
N LEU A 144 0.34 -3.46 0.50
CA LEU A 144 -0.43 -2.72 -0.52
C LEU A 144 -1.12 -1.50 0.11
N ALA A 145 -1.72 -1.69 1.28
CA ALA A 145 -2.31 -0.62 2.07
C ALA A 145 -1.28 0.47 2.43
N ARG A 146 -0.10 0.06 2.91
CA ARG A 146 0.99 0.98 3.20
C ARG A 146 1.40 1.79 1.98
N PHE A 147 1.54 1.15 0.81
CA PHE A 147 1.90 1.83 -0.42
C PHE A 147 0.83 2.80 -0.92
N ALA A 148 -0.46 2.48 -0.72
CA ALA A 148 -1.56 3.36 -1.10
C ALA A 148 -1.63 4.64 -0.24
N LEU A 149 -1.18 4.57 1.02
CA LEU A 149 -1.09 5.73 1.90
C LEU A 149 0.17 6.56 1.67
N LEU A 150 1.17 6.04 0.99
CA LEU A 150 2.33 6.84 0.66
C LEU A 150 1.95 7.98 -0.32
N PRO A 151 2.55 9.18 -0.18
CA PRO A 151 2.23 10.31 -1.04
C PRO A 151 2.63 10.10 -2.49
N ASP A 152 1.97 10.83 -3.38
CA ASP A 152 2.24 10.77 -4.81
C ASP A 152 3.55 11.49 -5.17
N VAL A 153 4.67 10.79 -4.99
CA VAL A 153 6.01 11.34 -5.19
C VAL A 153 6.92 10.44 -6.03
N TRP A 154 6.35 9.46 -6.72
CA TRP A 154 7.08 8.56 -7.62
C TRP A 154 6.86 8.99 -9.08
N PRO A 155 7.81 9.69 -9.72
CA PRO A 155 7.62 10.21 -11.08
C PRO A 155 7.46 9.11 -12.14
N ASP A 156 7.98 7.92 -11.86
CA ASP A 156 7.95 6.72 -12.71
C ASP A 156 6.77 5.79 -12.42
N HIS A 157 6.02 6.07 -11.36
CA HIS A 157 4.91 5.25 -10.91
C HIS A 157 3.76 6.13 -10.41
N SER A 158 2.59 6.10 -11.05
CA SER A 158 1.39 6.76 -10.53
C SER A 158 1.14 6.39 -9.06
N TRP A 159 0.42 7.27 -8.36
CA TRP A 159 0.00 7.04 -6.99
C TRP A 159 -0.61 5.64 -6.83
N TYR A 160 -0.03 4.83 -5.94
CA TYR A 160 -0.36 3.40 -5.90
C TYR A 160 -1.82 3.12 -5.54
N ALA A 161 -2.48 4.05 -4.83
CA ALA A 161 -3.88 3.87 -4.50
C ALA A 161 -4.76 3.72 -5.75
N ASP A 162 -4.47 4.37 -6.87
CA ASP A 162 -5.21 4.19 -8.12
C ASP A 162 -5.23 2.71 -8.58
N GLN A 163 -4.06 2.07 -8.58
CA GLN A 163 -3.93 0.64 -8.87
C GLN A 163 -4.69 -0.22 -7.85
N LEU A 164 -4.52 0.06 -6.55
CA LEU A 164 -5.20 -0.69 -5.49
C LEU A 164 -6.73 -0.56 -5.58
N LEU A 165 -7.23 0.64 -5.84
CA LEU A 165 -8.66 0.92 -5.97
C LEU A 165 -9.27 0.18 -7.16
N SER A 166 -8.55 0.13 -8.28
CA SER A 166 -8.95 -0.69 -9.44
C SER A 166 -9.12 -2.15 -9.04
N HIS A 167 -8.18 -2.73 -8.28
CA HIS A 167 -8.29 -4.11 -7.79
C HIS A 167 -9.44 -4.33 -6.81
N LEU A 168 -9.71 -3.35 -5.95
CA LEU A 168 -10.76 -3.44 -4.92
C LEU A 168 -12.17 -3.18 -5.47
N ALA A 169 -12.29 -2.41 -6.55
CA ALA A 169 -13.56 -2.14 -7.22
C ALA A 169 -13.89 -3.14 -8.33
N TRP A 170 -12.90 -3.88 -8.83
CA TRP A 170 -13.06 -4.83 -9.93
C TRP A 170 -14.17 -5.86 -9.67
N ASP A 171 -15.02 -6.12 -10.66
CA ASP A 171 -16.20 -7.01 -10.58
C ASP A 171 -17.23 -6.66 -9.49
N GLY A 172 -17.12 -5.50 -8.84
CA GLY A 172 -18.09 -5.02 -7.86
C GLY A 172 -18.37 -6.03 -6.75
N ALA A 173 -19.64 -6.43 -6.60
CA ALA A 173 -20.05 -7.41 -5.59
C ALA A 173 -19.47 -8.82 -5.80
N ASP A 174 -19.06 -9.15 -7.04
CA ASP A 174 -18.44 -10.42 -7.40
C ASP A 174 -16.90 -10.40 -7.30
N ASN A 175 -16.33 -9.32 -6.73
CA ASN A 175 -14.90 -9.20 -6.52
C ASN A 175 -14.33 -10.43 -5.77
N ARG A 176 -13.41 -11.16 -6.41
CA ARG A 176 -12.83 -12.40 -5.85
C ARG A 176 -12.19 -12.21 -4.47
N PHE A 177 -11.57 -11.04 -4.24
CA PHE A 177 -10.87 -10.76 -3.00
C PHE A 177 -11.86 -10.38 -1.89
N LEU A 178 -12.92 -9.63 -2.23
CA LEU A 178 -14.06 -9.41 -1.34
C LEU A 178 -14.66 -10.74 -0.89
N ALA A 179 -14.96 -11.65 -1.84
CA ALA A 179 -15.55 -12.95 -1.56
C ALA A 179 -14.68 -13.81 -0.63
N TRP A 180 -13.36 -13.78 -0.83
CA TRP A 180 -12.37 -14.49 -0.02
C TRP A 180 -12.22 -13.91 1.40
N CYS A 181 -12.33 -12.59 1.57
CA CYS A 181 -12.12 -11.92 2.85
C CYS A 181 -13.17 -12.28 3.90
N THR A 182 -12.72 -12.53 5.13
CA THR A 182 -13.55 -12.61 6.34
C THR A 182 -14.20 -11.27 6.68
N PRO A 183 -15.24 -11.23 7.54
CA PRO A 183 -15.84 -9.97 7.98
C PRO A 183 -14.83 -8.99 8.61
N VAL A 184 -13.86 -9.49 9.37
CA VAL A 184 -12.81 -8.66 9.99
C VAL A 184 -11.90 -8.04 8.92
N GLN A 185 -11.49 -8.83 7.93
CA GLN A 185 -10.68 -8.34 6.80
C GLN A 185 -11.44 -7.30 5.97
N ARG A 186 -12.72 -7.55 5.66
CA ARG A 186 -13.57 -6.59 4.93
C ARG A 186 -13.70 -5.27 5.68
N SER A 187 -13.92 -5.33 6.99
CA SER A 187 -13.98 -4.13 7.84
C SER A 187 -12.67 -3.35 7.83
N ALA A 188 -11.52 -4.02 7.86
CA ALA A 188 -10.21 -3.36 7.77
C ALA A 188 -9.97 -2.71 6.40
N VAL A 189 -10.36 -3.37 5.31
CA VAL A 189 -10.26 -2.82 3.95
C VAL A 189 -11.17 -1.58 3.81
N HIS A 190 -12.41 -1.65 4.29
CA HIS A 190 -13.31 -0.50 4.28
C HIS A 190 -12.77 0.67 5.13
N ALA A 191 -12.19 0.39 6.31
CA ALA A 191 -11.55 1.43 7.13
C ALA A 191 -10.40 2.11 6.39
N LEU A 192 -9.57 1.35 5.67
CA LEU A 192 -8.52 1.89 4.80
C LEU A 192 -9.09 2.80 3.70
N LEU A 193 -10.13 2.34 3.00
CA LEU A 193 -10.77 3.13 1.93
C LEU A 193 -11.37 4.43 2.46
N ALA A 194 -12.06 4.37 3.61
CA ALA A 194 -12.61 5.55 4.26
C ALA A 194 -11.52 6.53 4.69
N HIS A 195 -10.40 6.02 5.18
CA HIS A 195 -9.23 6.83 5.53
C HIS A 195 -8.61 7.50 4.31
N ILE A 196 -8.45 6.78 3.19
CA ILE A 196 -7.99 7.35 1.92
C ILE A 196 -8.93 8.48 1.47
N ALA A 197 -10.24 8.26 1.49
CA ALA A 197 -11.21 9.29 1.12
C ALA A 197 -11.13 10.55 2.01
N ALA A 198 -10.97 10.37 3.32
CA ALA A 198 -10.89 11.47 4.27
C ALA A 198 -9.59 12.28 4.18
N THR A 199 -8.46 11.62 3.89
CA THR A 199 -7.13 12.24 3.99
C THR A 199 -6.50 12.57 2.65
N ARG A 200 -6.95 11.93 1.57
CA ARG A 200 -6.33 11.96 0.24
C ARG A 200 -7.36 12.16 -0.88
N GLY A 201 -8.55 12.68 -0.56
CA GLY A 201 -9.59 12.96 -1.56
C GLY A 201 -9.12 13.86 -2.71
N ASP A 202 -8.37 14.93 -2.41
CA ASP A 202 -7.80 15.82 -3.43
C ASP A 202 -6.79 15.10 -4.34
N VAL A 203 -6.02 14.15 -3.79
CA VAL A 203 -5.09 13.32 -4.56
C VAL A 203 -5.86 12.36 -5.46
N ALA A 204 -6.97 11.78 -4.98
CA ALA A 204 -7.83 10.94 -5.81
C ALA A 204 -8.40 11.70 -7.01
N VAL A 205 -8.85 12.95 -6.82
CA VAL A 205 -9.30 13.82 -7.91
C VAL A 205 -8.16 14.13 -8.88
N HIS A 206 -6.95 14.40 -8.38
CA HIS A 206 -5.79 14.67 -9.24
C HIS A 206 -5.46 13.48 -10.15
N HIS A 207 -5.62 12.25 -9.66
CA HIS A 207 -5.39 11.02 -10.41
C HIS A 207 -6.64 10.50 -11.15
N ALA A 208 -7.75 11.23 -11.13
CA ALA A 208 -9.03 10.83 -11.73
C ALA A 208 -9.52 9.43 -11.26
N CYS A 209 -9.26 9.09 -9.99
CA CYS A 209 -9.63 7.81 -9.40
C CYS A 209 -10.70 7.92 -8.29
N GLU A 210 -11.38 9.07 -8.19
CA GLU A 210 -12.45 9.33 -7.22
C GLU A 210 -13.65 8.39 -7.41
N ASP A 211 -14.01 8.08 -8.66
CA ASP A 211 -15.10 7.15 -8.98
C ASP A 211 -14.74 5.72 -8.54
N ALA A 212 -13.48 5.30 -8.76
CA ALA A 212 -12.99 3.99 -8.33
C ALA A 212 -12.96 3.90 -6.78
N LEU A 213 -12.59 4.99 -6.10
CA LEU A 213 -12.64 5.08 -4.65
C LEU A 213 -14.08 4.94 -4.12
N GLN A 214 -15.03 5.66 -4.72
CA GLN A 214 -16.43 5.58 -4.32
C GLN A 214 -17.05 4.20 -4.61
N ALA A 215 -16.69 3.59 -5.74
CA ALA A 215 -17.10 2.24 -6.08
C ALA A 215 -16.56 1.23 -5.05
N ALA A 216 -15.26 1.30 -4.72
CA ALA A 216 -14.66 0.45 -3.70
C ALA A 216 -15.32 0.65 -2.32
N LEU A 217 -15.54 1.89 -1.88
CA LEU A 217 -16.25 2.16 -0.62
C LEU A 217 -17.62 1.48 -0.57
N THR A 218 -18.39 1.60 -1.65
CA THR A 218 -19.74 1.02 -1.75
C THR A 218 -19.70 -0.51 -1.68
N VAL A 219 -18.78 -1.14 -2.41
CA VAL A 219 -18.63 -2.60 -2.47
C VAL A 219 -18.15 -3.19 -1.14
N TRP A 220 -17.25 -2.50 -0.45
CA TRP A 220 -16.62 -2.99 0.78
C TRP A 220 -17.37 -2.59 2.05
N GLN A 221 -18.44 -1.79 1.95
CA GLN A 221 -19.30 -1.47 3.08
C GLN A 221 -19.97 -2.74 3.61
N ALA A 222 -19.89 -2.96 4.93
CA ALA A 222 -20.54 -4.11 5.54
C ALA A 222 -22.06 -4.05 5.28
N PRO A 223 -22.70 -5.15 4.87
CA PRO A 223 -24.15 -5.18 4.73
C PRO A 223 -24.77 -4.91 6.10
N SER A 224 -25.59 -3.86 6.17
CA SER A 224 -26.26 -3.43 7.38
C SER A 224 -27.09 -4.59 7.96
N GLY A 225 -26.64 -5.19 9.06
CA GLY A 225 -27.49 -6.03 9.92
C GLY A 225 -27.50 -7.54 9.68
N GLN A 226 -26.54 -8.13 8.97
CA GLN A 226 -26.45 -9.60 8.91
C GLN A 226 -25.52 -10.13 10.00
N PRO A 227 -26.02 -10.87 11.02
CA PRO A 227 -25.17 -11.43 12.06
C PRO A 227 -24.14 -12.38 11.44
N PRO A 228 -22.91 -12.45 11.99
CA PRO A 228 -21.85 -13.28 11.44
C PRO A 228 -22.31 -14.73 11.38
N GLN A 229 -22.42 -15.29 10.17
CA GLN A 229 -22.56 -16.73 10.04
C GLN A 229 -21.24 -17.37 10.51
N PRO A 230 -21.29 -18.32 11.45
CA PRO A 230 -20.09 -19.04 11.89
C PRO A 230 -19.44 -19.69 10.66
N GLY A 231 -18.19 -19.31 10.41
CA GLY A 231 -17.47 -19.66 9.19
C GLY A 231 -17.42 -21.16 8.97
N ALA A 232 -17.93 -21.60 7.82
CA ALA A 232 -17.63 -22.90 7.26
C ALA A 232 -16.15 -22.90 6.84
N HIS A 233 -15.26 -23.19 7.79
CA HIS A 233 -13.91 -23.60 7.46
C HIS A 233 -14.02 -24.84 6.58
N GLY A 234 -13.54 -24.70 5.34
CA GLY A 234 -13.61 -25.72 4.31
C GLY A 234 -13.12 -27.07 4.84
N ALA A 235 -13.99 -28.07 4.73
CA ALA A 235 -13.56 -29.45 4.81
C ALA A 235 -12.49 -29.69 3.73
N PRO A 236 -11.41 -30.43 4.05
CA PRO A 236 -10.42 -30.80 3.05
C PRO A 236 -11.09 -31.58 1.90
N PRO A 237 -10.63 -31.41 0.65
CA PRO A 237 -11.19 -32.13 -0.48
C PRO A 237 -11.07 -33.65 -0.26
N PRO A 238 -12.07 -34.44 -0.70
CA PRO A 238 -12.00 -35.89 -0.56
C PRO A 238 -10.80 -36.44 -1.33
N THR A 239 -9.92 -37.15 -0.62
CA THR A 239 -8.88 -37.98 -1.23
C THR A 239 -9.54 -39.05 -2.09
N THR A 240 -9.43 -38.93 -3.41
CA THR A 240 -9.74 -40.02 -4.34
C THR A 240 -8.65 -41.09 -4.23
N ALA A 241 -9.07 -42.31 -3.91
CA ALA A 241 -8.26 -43.53 -3.95
C ALA A 241 -8.23 -44.11 -5.37
#